data_AF-A0A5E4TWS4-F1
#
_entry.id   AF-A0A5E4TWS4-F1
#
_cell.length_a   1.000
_cell.length_b   1.000
_cell.length_c   1.000
_cell.angle_alpha   90.00
_cell.angle_beta   90.00
_cell.angle_gamma   90.00
#
_symmetry.space_group_name_H-M   'P 1'
#
loop_
_entity.id
_entity.type
_entity.pdbx_description
1 polymer ?
#
loop_
_entity_poly.entity_id
_entity_poly.type
_entity_poly.pdbx_seq_one_letter_code
_entity_poly.pdbx_strand_id
1 'polypeptide(L)'
;MGHLNIATLKRLSGALLMVWLAGCSEYQASTASASGAAQVRESEATGQRVAVPREGEARMRPVAAAVAMSATPQVGHVVSGTYRWMADWPETQSVHQWEAASGPTRIRVVARAREMMPSAGLRGVRLRYCVKPVIGAGASRLAGYKTCSAWTTVEGAGVAG
;
A
#
# COMPACT_ATOMS: atom_id res chain seq x y z
N MET A 1 48.31 -21.37 -13.10
CA MET A 1 48.83 -20.68 -14.31
C MET A 1 47.81 -20.89 -15.41
N GLY A 2 47.27 -19.82 -16.01
CA GLY A 2 46.31 -19.96 -17.09
C GLY A 2 45.45 -18.73 -17.36
N HIS A 3 46.08 -17.67 -17.88
CA HIS A 3 45.53 -16.62 -18.74
C HIS A 3 44.34 -15.76 -18.28
N LEU A 4 44.70 -14.55 -17.83
CA LEU A 4 43.89 -13.33 -17.90
C LEU A 4 43.42 -13.08 -19.34
N ASN A 5 42.11 -12.90 -19.54
CA ASN A 5 41.57 -12.26 -20.73
C ASN A 5 41.14 -10.85 -20.39
N ILE A 6 41.97 -9.90 -20.83
CA ILE A 6 41.70 -8.47 -20.87
C ILE A 6 40.84 -8.22 -22.10
N ALA A 7 39.60 -7.76 -21.91
CA ALA A 7 38.79 -7.20 -22.96
C ALA A 7 38.55 -5.71 -22.69
N THR A 8 39.04 -4.94 -23.64
CA THR A 8 39.24 -3.50 -23.75
C THR A 8 37.96 -2.65 -23.63
N LEU A 9 38.13 -1.45 -23.07
CA LEU A 9 37.16 -0.36 -22.99
C LEU A 9 36.47 -0.05 -24.32
N LYS A 10 35.19 0.33 -24.24
CA LYS A 10 34.66 1.45 -25.05
C LYS A 10 33.84 2.41 -24.20
N ARG A 11 34.42 3.59 -23.98
CA ARG A 11 33.72 4.84 -23.65
C ARG A 11 32.64 5.10 -24.69
N LEU A 12 31.43 5.41 -24.23
CA LEU A 12 30.44 6.13 -25.02
C LEU A 12 29.88 7.26 -24.16
N SER A 13 30.54 8.40 -24.30
CA SER A 13 29.96 9.72 -24.03
C SER A 13 28.69 9.87 -24.87
N GLY A 14 27.58 10.22 -24.23
CA GLY A 14 26.32 10.55 -24.90
C GLY A 14 25.65 11.70 -24.16
N ALA A 15 25.43 12.79 -24.89
CA ALA A 15 25.21 14.14 -24.39
C ALA A 15 23.99 14.33 -23.49
N LEU A 16 24.18 15.16 -22.45
CA LEU A 16 23.13 15.80 -21.67
C LEU A 16 22.43 16.85 -22.57
N LEU A 17 21.17 16.64 -22.92
CA LEU A 17 20.32 17.66 -23.53
C LEU A 17 19.32 18.16 -22.48
N MET A 18 19.64 19.30 -21.87
CA MET A 18 18.72 20.06 -21.02
C MET A 18 17.82 20.91 -21.92
N VAL A 19 16.65 20.38 -22.27
CA VAL A 19 15.59 21.18 -22.91
C VAL A 19 14.78 21.85 -21.79
N TRP A 20 15.10 23.13 -21.55
CA TRP A 20 14.20 24.04 -20.84
C TRP A 20 13.25 24.65 -21.86
N LEU A 21 11.96 24.35 -21.73
CA LEU A 21 10.91 25.18 -22.29
C LEU A 21 10.09 25.73 -21.14
N ALA A 22 10.38 26.99 -20.83
CA ALA A 22 9.50 27.87 -20.07
C ALA A 22 8.17 27.97 -20.82
N GLY A 23 7.09 27.60 -20.15
CA GLY A 23 5.73 27.61 -20.68
C GLY A 23 4.75 27.80 -19.55
N CYS A 24 4.94 28.86 -18.76
CA CYS A 24 3.93 29.36 -17.85
C CYS A 24 2.88 30.08 -18.71
N SER A 25 1.91 29.34 -19.25
CA SER A 25 0.69 29.93 -19.75
C SER A 25 -0.10 30.41 -18.52
N GLU A 26 0.11 31.68 -18.21
CA GLU A 26 -0.77 32.53 -17.43
C GLU A 26 -2.24 32.28 -17.82
N TYR A 27 -3.02 31.71 -16.90
CA TYR A 27 -4.47 31.61 -17.05
C TYR A 27 -5.06 32.99 -16.76
N GLN A 28 -5.46 33.66 -17.84
CA GLN A 28 -6.16 34.93 -17.82
C GLN A 28 -7.52 34.76 -17.12
N ALA A 29 -7.64 35.28 -15.90
CA ALA A 29 -8.93 35.37 -15.23
C ALA A 29 -9.80 36.36 -16.01
N SER A 30 -10.81 35.84 -16.71
CA SER A 30 -11.82 36.64 -17.39
C SER A 30 -12.45 37.65 -16.44
N THR A 31 -12.32 38.92 -16.82
CA THR A 31 -12.90 40.07 -16.16
C THR A 31 -14.43 40.03 -16.19
N ALA A 32 -14.99 40.53 -15.10
CA ALA A 32 -16.39 40.75 -14.81
C ALA A 32 -17.19 41.42 -15.94
N SER A 33 -18.46 41.03 -16.06
CA SER A 33 -19.56 41.86 -16.55
C SER A 33 -20.90 41.22 -16.18
N ALA A 34 -21.51 41.65 -15.08
CA ALA A 34 -22.97 41.65 -14.92
C ALA A 34 -23.34 42.67 -13.83
N SER A 35 -23.63 43.88 -14.28
CA SER A 35 -24.31 44.93 -13.53
C SER A 35 -25.73 44.50 -13.18
N GLY A 36 -26.08 44.57 -11.89
CA GLY A 36 -27.44 44.50 -11.39
C GLY A 36 -27.48 45.05 -9.97
N ALA A 37 -27.83 46.33 -9.84
CA ALA A 37 -27.98 47.00 -8.56
C ALA A 37 -29.31 46.65 -7.87
N ALA A 38 -29.30 46.77 -6.54
CA ALA A 38 -30.40 46.68 -5.57
C ALA A 38 -30.88 45.24 -5.26
N GLN A 39 -30.92 44.76 -4.01
CA GLN A 39 -31.41 45.42 -2.79
C GLN A 39 -30.72 44.91 -1.53
N VAL A 40 -30.70 45.79 -0.53
CA VAL A 40 -30.42 45.55 0.88
C VAL A 40 -31.31 44.45 1.46
N ARG A 41 -30.71 43.48 2.17
CA ARG A 41 -31.30 42.96 3.40
C ARG A 41 -30.25 42.33 4.29
N GLU A 42 -30.03 43.01 5.41
CA GLU A 42 -29.37 42.52 6.60
C GLU A 42 -30.14 41.32 7.15
N SER A 43 -29.44 40.23 7.43
CA SER A 43 -29.91 39.15 8.28
C SER A 43 -28.69 38.57 8.97
N GLU A 44 -28.49 38.99 10.22
CA GLU A 44 -27.76 38.23 11.22
C GLU A 44 -28.41 36.84 11.34
N ALA A 45 -27.67 35.80 10.97
CA ALA A 45 -27.93 34.45 11.43
C ALA A 45 -26.64 33.64 11.34
N THR A 46 -25.96 33.59 12.50
CA THR A 46 -25.14 32.47 12.98
C THR A 46 -24.15 31.88 11.98
N GLY A 47 -22.89 32.26 12.12
CA GLY A 47 -21.76 31.66 11.44
C GLY A 47 -21.64 30.16 11.74
N GLN A 48 -22.33 29.33 10.96
CA GLN A 48 -21.93 27.97 10.72
C GLN A 48 -21.11 27.99 9.44
N ARG A 49 -19.80 28.24 9.56
CA ARG A 49 -18.85 27.83 8.52
C ARG A 49 -18.99 26.32 8.40
N VAL A 50 -19.90 25.88 7.54
CA VAL A 50 -19.82 24.55 6.97
C VAL A 50 -18.48 24.53 6.25
N ALA A 51 -17.50 23.90 6.88
CA ALA A 51 -16.24 23.61 6.24
C ALA A 51 -16.60 22.78 5.02
N VAL A 52 -16.63 23.41 3.84
CA VAL A 52 -16.65 22.72 2.56
C VAL A 52 -15.52 21.70 2.66
N PRO A 53 -15.79 20.39 2.60
CA PRO A 53 -14.74 19.39 2.60
C PRO A 53 -13.80 19.79 1.47
N ARG A 54 -12.53 20.02 1.79
CA ARG A 54 -11.53 20.36 0.78
C ARG A 54 -11.58 19.28 -0.28
N GLU A 55 -12.20 19.58 -1.41
CA GLU A 55 -12.54 18.68 -2.51
C GLU A 55 -11.30 18.27 -3.32
N GLY A 56 -10.11 18.40 -2.71
CA GLY A 56 -8.81 18.21 -3.32
C GLY A 56 -7.89 17.28 -2.53
N GLU A 57 -8.37 16.59 -1.51
CA GLU A 57 -7.64 15.41 -1.01
C GLU A 57 -8.01 14.24 -1.91
N ALA A 58 -7.25 14.07 -3.00
CA ALA A 58 -7.26 12.84 -3.77
C ALA A 58 -7.14 11.69 -2.76
N ARG A 59 -8.24 10.97 -2.51
CA ARG A 59 -8.34 9.93 -1.48
C ARG A 59 -7.25 8.91 -1.70
N MET A 60 -6.11 9.11 -1.03
CA MET A 60 -4.96 8.22 -1.14
C MET A 60 -5.44 6.85 -0.69
N ARG A 61 -5.27 5.84 -1.56
CA ARG A 61 -5.64 4.48 -1.18
C ARG A 61 -4.78 4.07 0.01
N PRO A 62 -5.35 3.42 1.03
CA PRO A 62 -4.57 2.98 2.17
C PRO A 62 -3.52 1.97 1.71
N VAL A 63 -2.33 2.02 2.30
CA VAL A 63 -1.20 1.16 1.94
C VAL A 63 -0.65 0.50 3.20
N ALA A 64 -0.53 -0.82 3.16
CA ALA A 64 0.23 -1.61 4.10
C ALA A 64 1.63 -1.85 3.52
N ALA A 65 2.67 -1.42 4.22
CA ALA A 65 4.06 -1.61 3.86
C ALA A 65 4.75 -2.60 4.80
N ALA A 66 5.96 -3.05 4.45
CA ALA A 66 6.76 -3.95 5.30
C ALA A 66 5.97 -5.17 5.81
N VAL A 67 5.14 -5.76 4.94
CA VAL A 67 4.32 -6.92 5.30
C VAL A 67 5.22 -8.11 5.58
N ALA A 68 5.14 -8.64 6.79
CA ALA A 68 6.00 -9.71 7.28
C ALA A 68 5.22 -10.68 8.18
N MET A 69 5.89 -11.78 8.54
CA MET A 69 5.46 -12.69 9.57
C MET A 69 6.26 -12.38 10.84
N SER A 70 5.66 -12.53 12.03
CA SER A 70 6.32 -12.25 13.30
C SER A 70 7.52 -13.16 13.58
N ALA A 71 7.51 -14.36 13.01
CA ALA A 71 8.57 -15.36 13.10
C ALA A 71 8.48 -16.31 11.89
N THR A 72 9.46 -17.20 11.77
CA THR A 72 9.37 -18.35 10.86
C THR A 72 8.18 -19.24 11.28
N PRO A 73 7.26 -19.59 10.37
CA PRO A 73 6.11 -20.40 10.72
C PRO A 73 6.53 -21.83 11.08
N GLN A 74 6.09 -22.31 12.24
CA GLN A 74 6.35 -23.67 12.75
C GLN A 74 5.03 -24.40 13.00
N VAL A 75 4.99 -25.70 12.74
CA VAL A 75 3.79 -26.52 13.04
C VAL A 75 3.47 -26.45 14.54
N GLY A 76 2.21 -26.13 14.86
CA GLY A 76 1.73 -26.05 16.24
C GLY A 76 2.09 -24.76 16.98
N HIS A 77 2.79 -23.82 16.35
CA HIS A 77 3.11 -22.52 16.95
C HIS A 77 2.35 -21.40 16.25
N VAL A 78 1.76 -20.50 17.04
CA VAL A 78 1.05 -19.34 16.51
C VAL A 78 2.06 -18.37 15.89
N VAL A 79 1.78 -17.94 14.67
CA VAL A 79 2.50 -16.88 13.97
C VAL A 79 1.53 -15.77 13.59
N SER A 80 1.97 -14.53 13.74
CA SER A 80 1.18 -13.33 13.45
C SER A 80 1.66 -12.63 12.19
N GLY A 81 0.73 -12.09 11.43
CA GLY A 81 1.02 -11.16 10.34
C GLY A 81 1.30 -9.76 10.87
N THR A 82 2.37 -9.14 10.38
CA THR A 82 2.79 -7.77 10.72
C THR A 82 2.90 -6.91 9.47
N TYR A 83 2.73 -5.61 9.61
CA TYR A 83 2.92 -4.60 8.57
C TYR A 83 2.99 -3.22 9.21
N ARG A 84 3.53 -2.26 8.46
CA ARG A 84 3.51 -0.83 8.79
C ARG A 84 2.39 -0.15 8.01
N TRP A 85 1.58 0.62 8.71
CA TRP A 85 0.58 1.48 8.09
C TRP A 85 1.27 2.76 7.58
N MET A 86 1.03 3.13 6.32
CA MET A 86 1.74 4.25 5.68
C MET A 86 1.02 5.60 5.82
N ALA A 87 -0.12 5.64 6.49
CA ALA A 87 -0.92 6.86 6.59
C ALA A 87 -1.46 7.00 8.02
N ASP A 88 -1.77 8.21 8.47
CA ASP A 88 -2.15 8.45 9.88
C ASP A 88 -3.62 8.12 10.19
N TRP A 89 -4.35 7.59 9.21
CA TRP A 89 -5.76 7.21 9.36
C TRP A 89 -5.90 5.97 10.24
N PRO A 90 -6.93 5.90 11.11
CA PRO A 90 -7.19 4.70 11.87
C PRO A 90 -7.47 3.54 10.92
N GLU A 91 -6.70 2.47 11.09
CA GLU A 91 -6.99 1.21 10.43
C GLU A 91 -8.38 0.71 10.85
N THR A 92 -9.17 0.26 9.88
CA THR A 92 -10.48 -0.35 10.17
C THR A 92 -10.45 -1.84 9.86
N GLN A 93 -11.43 -2.33 9.10
CA GLN A 93 -11.63 -3.75 8.81
C GLN A 93 -10.72 -4.22 7.67
N SER A 94 -9.40 -4.11 7.87
CA SER A 94 -8.44 -4.71 6.94
C SER A 94 -8.66 -6.22 6.85
N VAL A 95 -8.46 -6.76 5.64
CA VAL A 95 -8.68 -8.18 5.38
C VAL A 95 -7.34 -8.89 5.45
N HIS A 96 -7.27 -9.89 6.33
CA HIS A 96 -6.07 -10.68 6.58
C HIS A 96 -6.20 -12.07 5.96
N GLN A 97 -5.10 -12.58 5.41
CA GLN A 97 -5.11 -13.84 4.71
C GLN A 97 -3.75 -14.53 4.77
N TRP A 98 -3.78 -15.86 4.88
CA TRP A 98 -2.61 -16.70 4.74
C TRP A 98 -2.73 -17.53 3.47
N GLU A 99 -1.68 -17.53 2.67
CA GLU A 99 -1.60 -18.26 1.42
C GLU A 99 -0.51 -19.32 1.50
N ALA A 100 -0.79 -20.50 0.95
CA ALA A 100 0.12 -21.63 0.90
C ALA A 100 0.41 -22.02 -0.55
N ALA A 101 1.68 -22.23 -0.86
CA ALA A 101 2.16 -22.73 -2.13
C ALA A 101 2.81 -24.10 -1.95
N SER A 102 2.18 -25.14 -2.49
CA SER A 102 2.72 -26.51 -2.53
C SER A 102 3.54 -26.81 -3.79
N GLY A 103 3.84 -25.77 -4.58
CA GLY A 103 4.55 -25.82 -5.85
C GLY A 103 4.61 -24.43 -6.49
N PRO A 104 5.19 -24.29 -7.69
CA PRO A 104 5.41 -22.96 -8.31
C PRO A 104 4.12 -22.23 -8.70
N THR A 105 3.04 -22.97 -9.00
CA THR A 105 1.83 -22.38 -9.60
C THR A 105 0.57 -22.52 -8.73
N ARG A 106 0.55 -23.43 -7.76
CA ARG A 106 -0.65 -23.71 -6.96
C ARG A 106 -0.61 -22.94 -5.64
N ILE A 107 -1.29 -21.80 -5.61
CA ILE A 107 -1.50 -21.01 -4.39
C ILE A 107 -2.93 -21.24 -3.88
N ARG A 108 -3.06 -21.60 -2.60
CA ARG A 108 -4.36 -21.73 -1.92
C ARG A 108 -4.43 -20.86 -0.68
N VAL A 109 -5.64 -20.49 -0.30
CA VAL A 109 -5.91 -19.80 0.96
C VAL A 109 -6.02 -20.82 2.08
N VAL A 110 -5.30 -20.61 3.19
CA VAL A 110 -5.31 -21.55 4.32
C VAL A 110 -5.82 -20.94 5.63
N ALA A 111 -5.84 -19.62 5.76
CA ALA A 111 -6.48 -18.93 6.88
C ALA A 111 -6.92 -17.50 6.50
N ARG A 112 -7.91 -16.98 7.23
CA ARG A 112 -8.47 -15.61 7.06
C ARG A 112 -8.48 -14.87 8.40
N ALA A 113 -7.30 -14.74 8.98
CA ALA A 113 -7.08 -14.07 10.26
C ALA A 113 -5.68 -13.47 10.27
N ARG A 114 -5.44 -12.53 11.19
CA ARG A 114 -4.11 -11.94 11.38
C ARG A 114 -3.12 -12.96 11.94
N GLU A 115 -3.62 -13.86 12.78
CA GLU A 115 -2.86 -14.95 13.38
C GLU A 115 -3.24 -16.27 12.71
N MET A 116 -2.29 -17.20 12.65
CA MET A 116 -2.58 -18.58 12.31
C MET A 116 -1.65 -19.53 13.06
N MET A 117 -2.09 -20.78 13.19
CA MET A 117 -1.25 -21.89 13.63
C MET A 117 -1.12 -22.89 12.48
N PRO A 118 0.08 -23.05 11.88
CA PRO A 118 0.29 -24.06 10.85
C PRO A 118 0.00 -25.47 11.38
N SER A 119 -0.80 -26.23 10.65
CA SER A 119 -1.07 -27.64 10.95
C SER A 119 0.04 -28.54 10.38
N ALA A 120 0.09 -29.80 10.82
CA ALA A 120 1.07 -30.77 10.35
C ALA A 120 1.10 -30.94 8.81
N GLY A 121 -0.06 -30.82 8.15
CA GLY A 121 -0.17 -30.89 6.68
C GLY A 121 0.43 -29.70 5.93
N LEU A 122 0.88 -28.67 6.63
CA LEU A 122 1.60 -27.54 6.06
C LEU A 122 3.12 -27.65 6.23
N ARG A 123 3.64 -28.66 6.93
CA ARG A 123 5.10 -28.86 7.07
C ARG A 123 5.78 -28.92 5.70
N GLY A 124 6.84 -28.14 5.52
CA GLY A 124 7.57 -28.06 4.25
C GLY A 124 6.85 -27.26 3.14
N VAL A 125 5.62 -26.80 3.37
CA VAL A 125 4.89 -25.94 2.43
C VAL A 125 5.36 -24.49 2.62
N ARG A 126 5.41 -23.71 1.53
CA ARG A 126 5.71 -22.28 1.61
C ARG A 126 4.45 -21.50 1.97
N LEU A 127 4.51 -20.71 3.03
CA LEU A 127 3.47 -19.79 3.46
C LEU A 127 3.85 -18.33 3.20
N ARG A 128 2.85 -17.48 3.01
CA ARG A 128 2.97 -16.04 3.14
C ARG A 128 1.74 -15.45 3.80
N TYR A 129 1.95 -14.35 4.51
CA TYR A 129 0.88 -13.52 5.04
C TYR A 129 0.56 -12.40 4.04
N CYS A 130 -0.73 -12.12 3.86
CA CYS A 130 -1.23 -11.05 3.00
C CYS A 130 -2.24 -10.20 3.75
N VAL A 131 -2.22 -8.90 3.47
CA VAL A 131 -3.19 -7.94 4.00
C VAL A 131 -3.76 -7.08 2.88
N LYS A 132 -5.05 -6.81 2.94
CA LYS A 132 -5.72 -5.79 2.13
C LYS A 132 -6.16 -4.65 3.05
N PRO A 133 -5.45 -3.51 3.02
CA PRO A 133 -5.69 -2.40 3.93
C PRO A 133 -7.04 -1.74 3.65
N VAL A 134 -7.78 -1.40 4.70
CA VAL A 134 -9.08 -0.70 4.62
C VAL A 134 -9.13 0.47 5.61
N ILE A 135 -9.70 1.59 5.16
CA ILE A 135 -10.04 2.75 6.00
C ILE A 135 -11.50 3.15 5.81
N GLY A 136 -12.02 3.92 6.77
CA GLY A 136 -13.37 4.45 6.74
C GLY A 136 -14.44 3.38 6.90
N ALA A 137 -15.70 3.80 6.76
CA ALA A 137 -16.89 2.95 6.88
C ALA A 137 -18.02 3.45 5.96
N GLY A 138 -18.99 2.57 5.64
CA GLY A 138 -20.12 2.88 4.77
C GLY A 138 -19.68 3.46 3.42
N ALA A 139 -20.28 4.59 3.02
CA ALA A 139 -19.98 5.29 1.78
C ALA A 139 -18.54 5.86 1.70
N SER A 140 -17.87 6.01 2.85
CA SER A 140 -16.49 6.51 2.94
C SER A 140 -15.43 5.41 2.93
N ARG A 141 -15.84 4.13 2.85
CA ARG A 141 -14.93 2.98 2.89
C ARG A 141 -14.00 2.99 1.68
N LEU A 142 -12.70 2.90 1.93
CA LEU A 142 -11.68 2.75 0.90
C LEU A 142 -10.84 1.52 1.17
N ALA A 143 -10.55 0.77 0.11
CA ALA A 143 -9.65 -0.37 0.17
C ALA A 143 -8.43 -0.14 -0.73
N GLY A 144 -7.27 -0.53 -0.22
CA GLY A 144 -6.03 -0.57 -0.98
C GLY A 144 -5.81 -1.92 -1.66
N TYR A 145 -4.60 -2.07 -2.20
CA TYR A 145 -4.17 -3.29 -2.87
C TYR A 145 -3.71 -4.34 -1.86
N LYS A 146 -3.89 -5.62 -2.21
CA LYS A 146 -3.34 -6.72 -1.44
C LYS A 146 -1.82 -6.66 -1.49
N THR A 147 -1.18 -6.65 -0.34
CA THR A 147 0.26 -6.73 -0.20
C THR A 147 0.61 -7.96 0.62
N CYS A 148 1.64 -8.70 0.22
CA CYS A 148 2.02 -9.95 0.86
C CYS A 148 3.48 -9.93 1.30
N SER A 149 3.78 -10.67 2.36
CA SER A 149 5.14 -10.98 2.76
C SER A 149 5.84 -11.86 1.72
N ALA A 150 7.16 -11.99 1.88
CA ALA A 150 7.91 -13.04 1.20
C ALA A 150 7.39 -14.43 1.61
N TRP A 151 7.61 -15.40 0.73
CA TRP A 151 7.33 -16.81 0.99
C TRP A 151 8.35 -17.41 1.95
N THR A 152 7.89 -18.09 2.99
CA THR A 152 8.73 -18.81 3.96
C THR A 152 8.24 -20.24 4.13
N THR A 153 9.16 -21.20 4.17
CA THR A 153 8.83 -22.62 4.38
C THR A 153 8.43 -22.87 5.82
N VAL A 154 7.37 -23.66 6.03
CA VAL A 154 6.93 -24.06 7.38
C VAL A 154 7.87 -25.13 7.93
N GLU A 155 8.43 -24.85 9.10
CA GLU A 155 9.27 -25.77 9.85
C GLU A 155 8.43 -26.81 10.61
N GLY A 156 9.04 -27.96 10.91
CA GLY A 156 8.42 -28.94 11.81
C GLY A 156 8.28 -28.37 13.23
N ALA A 157 7.48 -29.02 14.08
CA ALA A 157 7.51 -28.72 15.50
C ALA A 157 8.95 -28.91 16.00
N GLY A 158 9.54 -27.86 16.59
CA GLY A 158 10.87 -27.94 17.16
C GLY A 158 10.88 -29.05 18.21
N VAL A 159 11.76 -30.04 18.05
CA VAL A 159 12.09 -30.91 19.16
C VAL A 159 12.89 -30.03 20.10
N ALA A 160 12.32 -29.64 21.23
CA ALA A 160 13.12 -29.09 22.32
C ALA A 160 14.15 -30.17 22.68
N GLY A 161 15.40 -29.95 22.25
CA GLY A 161 16.55 -30.73 22.69
C GLY A 161 16.98 -30.31 24.08
#